data_AF-A0A2E6FAR5-F1
#
_entry.id   AF-A0A2E6FAR5-F1
#
_cell.length_a   1.000
_cell.length_b   1.000
_cell.length_c   1.000
_cell.angle_alpha   90.00
_cell.angle_beta   90.00
_cell.angle_gamma   90.00
#
_symmetry.space_group_name_H-M   'P 1'
#
loop_
_entity.id
_entity.type
_entity.pdbx_description
1 polymer ?
#
loop_
_entity_poly.entity_id
_entity_poly.type
_entity_poly.pdbx_seq_one_letter_code
_entity_poly.pdbx_strand_id
1 'polypeptide(L)'
;MASYGNWSELLDEIRAWVLTFRTVEELEAQVNEAGLAVGTIRTVSEIAESEWSTERGVIREVDNRSGGTSRVPAPPCIFGQCELPDAGLPPFQGEHNSELLTELGLAAEEIARPQDARILVSRTPERSD
;
A
#
# COMPACT_ATOMS: atom_id res chain seq x y z
N MET A 1 -29.65 24.35 -8.35
CA MET A 1 -29.11 23.13 -8.99
C MET A 1 -29.24 23.31 -10.49
N ALA A 2 -28.14 23.54 -11.20
CA ALA A 2 -28.18 23.66 -12.65
C ALA A 2 -28.56 22.31 -13.25
N SER A 3 -29.63 22.28 -14.04
CA SER A 3 -30.01 21.12 -14.83
C SER A 3 -29.09 21.08 -16.05
N TYR A 4 -28.16 20.13 -16.09
CA TYR A 4 -27.28 19.89 -17.25
C TYR A 4 -28.09 19.20 -18.34
N GLY A 5 -28.96 19.96 -19.03
CA GLY A 5 -29.94 19.43 -19.98
C GLY A 5 -29.34 18.68 -21.18
N ASN A 6 -28.04 18.86 -21.45
CA ASN A 6 -27.32 18.25 -22.57
C ASN A 6 -26.14 17.36 -22.14
N TRP A 7 -26.07 16.94 -20.87
CA TRP A 7 -24.92 16.19 -20.34
C TRP A 7 -24.68 14.86 -21.07
N SER A 8 -25.74 14.11 -21.38
CA SER A 8 -25.64 12.84 -22.10
C SER A 8 -25.14 13.03 -23.52
N GLU A 9 -25.69 14.02 -24.23
CA GLU A 9 -25.30 14.33 -25.61
C GLU A 9 -23.83 14.75 -25.70
N LEU A 10 -23.37 15.57 -24.75
CA LEU A 10 -21.96 15.96 -24.67
C LEU A 10 -21.05 14.76 -24.38
N LEU A 11 -21.43 13.89 -23.44
CA LEU A 11 -20.66 12.68 -23.14
C LEU A 11 -20.58 11.73 -24.33
N ASP A 12 -21.67 11.60 -25.10
CA ASP A 12 -21.70 10.75 -26.29
C ASP A 12 -20.77 11.29 -27.38
N GLU A 13 -20.73 12.61 -27.59
CA GLU A 13 -19.80 13.25 -28.53
C GLU A 13 -18.34 13.07 -28.08
N ILE A 14 -18.04 13.28 -26.79
CA ILE A 14 -16.69 13.06 -26.24
C ILE A 14 -16.26 11.61 -26.42
N ARG A 15 -17.14 10.63 -26.16
CA ARG A 15 -16.85 9.21 -26.36
C ARG A 15 -16.61 8.88 -27.83
N ALA A 16 -17.47 9.38 -28.72
CA ALA A 16 -17.32 9.15 -30.16
C ALA A 16 -15.98 9.69 -30.65
N TRP A 17 -15.58 10.88 -30.19
CA TRP A 17 -14.29 11.48 -30.49
C TRP A 17 -13.11 10.70 -29.89
N VAL A 18 -13.16 10.30 -28.61
CA VAL A 18 -12.12 9.47 -27.96
C VAL A 18 -11.91 8.13 -28.68
N LEU A 19 -12.97 7.55 -29.26
CA LEU A 19 -12.89 6.30 -30.01
C LEU A 19 -12.26 6.46 -31.42
N THR A 20 -11.93 7.66 -31.86
CA THR A 20 -11.23 7.90 -33.14
C THR A 20 -9.71 7.66 -33.05
N PHE A 21 -9.16 7.61 -31.83
CA PHE A 21 -7.75 7.38 -31.57
C PHE A 21 -7.41 5.89 -31.58
N ARG A 22 -6.18 5.54 -31.98
CA ARG A 22 -5.75 4.14 -32.01
C ARG A 22 -5.18 3.69 -30.69
N THR A 23 -4.56 4.61 -29.94
CA THR A 23 -3.98 4.35 -28.63
C THR A 23 -4.28 5.47 -27.64
N VAL A 24 -4.14 5.20 -26.35
CA VAL A 24 -4.37 6.19 -25.29
C VAL A 24 -3.27 7.26 -25.31
N GLU A 25 -2.05 6.90 -25.68
CA GLU A 25 -0.92 7.83 -25.80
C GLU A 25 -1.15 8.90 -26.88
N GLU A 26 -1.78 8.53 -28.01
CA GLU A 26 -2.18 9.49 -29.05
C GLU A 26 -3.19 10.51 -28.51
N LEU A 27 -4.18 10.03 -27.73
CA LEU A 27 -5.16 10.88 -27.06
C LEU A 27 -4.51 11.80 -26.03
N GLU A 28 -3.68 11.25 -25.14
CA GLU A 28 -2.97 11.98 -24.08
C GLU A 28 -2.10 13.09 -24.68
N ALA A 29 -1.39 12.82 -25.78
CA ALA A 29 -0.60 13.83 -26.49
C ALA A 29 -1.46 14.99 -27.01
N GLN A 30 -2.58 14.70 -27.67
CA GLN A 30 -3.45 15.74 -28.23
C GLN A 30 -4.09 16.64 -27.16
N VAL A 31 -4.56 16.05 -26.06
CA VAL A 31 -5.27 16.82 -25.02
C VAL A 31 -4.31 17.56 -24.09
N ASN A 32 -3.06 17.10 -23.95
CA ASN A 32 -2.02 17.80 -23.20
C ASN A 32 -1.67 19.15 -23.84
N GLU A 33 -1.64 19.24 -25.18
CA GLU A 33 -1.49 20.52 -25.90
C GLU A 33 -2.60 21.52 -25.55
N ALA A 34 -3.81 21.01 -25.28
CA ALA A 34 -4.97 21.80 -24.85
C ALA A 34 -5.00 22.08 -23.34
N GLY A 35 -4.00 21.62 -22.57
CA GLY A 35 -3.93 21.79 -21.12
C GLY A 35 -4.95 20.95 -20.33
N LEU A 36 -5.49 19.89 -20.93
CA LEU A 36 -6.43 18.99 -20.27
C LEU A 36 -5.68 17.89 -19.53
N ALA A 37 -5.98 17.74 -18.24
CA ALA A 37 -5.46 16.64 -17.43
C ALA A 37 -6.28 15.38 -17.69
N VAL A 38 -5.64 14.37 -18.29
CA VAL A 38 -6.21 13.04 -18.51
C VAL A 38 -5.24 11.98 -18.00
N GLY A 39 -5.72 10.75 -17.84
CA GLY A 39 -4.86 9.62 -17.53
C GLY A 39 -5.58 8.29 -17.66
N THR A 40 -4.78 7.25 -17.88
CA THR A 40 -5.26 5.87 -17.95
C THR A 40 -5.67 5.35 -16.57
N ILE A 41 -6.87 4.78 -16.46
CA ILE A 41 -7.29 4.02 -15.27
C ILE A 41 -6.56 2.68 -15.28
N ARG A 42 -5.75 2.46 -14.25
CA ARG A 42 -4.95 1.23 -14.08
C ARG A 42 -5.48 0.40 -12.92
N THR A 43 -5.31 -0.90 -13.02
CA THR A 43 -5.45 -1.84 -11.92
C THR A 43 -4.31 -1.68 -10.92
N VAL A 44 -4.49 -2.23 -9.72
CA VAL A 44 -3.44 -2.21 -8.68
C VAL A 44 -2.18 -2.92 -9.15
N SER A 45 -2.30 -4.05 -9.85
CA SER A 45 -1.16 -4.80 -10.37
C SER A 45 -0.38 -4.01 -11.41
N GLU A 46 -1.07 -3.38 -12.36
CA GLU A 46 -0.43 -2.54 -13.40
C GLU A 46 0.33 -1.36 -12.79
N ILE A 47 -0.21 -0.73 -11.74
CA ILE A 47 0.49 0.34 -11.02
C ILE A 47 1.73 -0.24 -10.33
N ALA A 48 1.58 -1.34 -9.60
CA ALA A 48 2.66 -1.96 -8.83
C ALA A 48 3.83 -2.43 -9.72
N GLU A 49 3.55 -2.82 -10.96
CA GLU A 49 4.52 -3.32 -11.95
C GLU A 49 5.05 -2.24 -12.90
N SER A 50 4.55 -1.00 -12.80
CA SER A 50 4.96 0.09 -13.67
C SER A 50 6.43 0.53 -13.46
N GLU A 51 7.03 1.09 -14.51
CA GLU A 51 8.34 1.74 -14.45
C GLU A 51 8.34 2.86 -13.39
N TRP A 52 7.28 3.66 -13.36
CA TRP A 52 7.07 4.69 -12.33
C TRP A 52 7.13 4.12 -10.91
N SER A 53 6.51 2.96 -10.65
CA SER A 53 6.53 2.32 -9.33
C SER A 53 7.96 1.93 -8.91
N THR A 54 8.75 1.45 -9.87
CA THR A 54 10.15 1.07 -9.69
C THR A 54 11.01 2.31 -9.42
N GLU A 55 10.92 3.33 -10.28
CA GLU A 55 11.68 4.58 -10.15
C GLU A 55 11.40 5.33 -8.85
N ARG A 56 10.13 5.33 -8.42
CA ARG A 56 9.69 6.03 -7.20
C ARG A 56 9.84 5.18 -5.95
N GLY A 57 10.17 3.90 -6.06
CA GLY A 57 10.30 3.01 -4.91
C GLY A 57 9.02 2.90 -4.08
N VAL A 58 7.84 2.98 -4.72
CA VAL A 58 6.54 3.01 -4.01
C VAL A 58 6.07 1.63 -3.53
N ILE A 59 6.75 0.57 -3.96
CA ILE A 59 6.57 -0.79 -3.47
C ILE A 59 7.88 -1.25 -2.85
N ARG A 60 7.81 -1.80 -1.64
CA ARG A 60 8.95 -2.45 -0.97
C ARG A 60 8.65 -3.91 -0.69
N GLU A 61 9.70 -4.70 -0.61
CA GLU A 61 9.62 -6.09 -0.17
C GLU A 61 9.89 -6.18 1.32
N VAL A 62 9.07 -6.96 2.03
CA VAL A 62 9.20 -7.21 3.46
C VAL A 62 9.21 -8.71 3.71
N ASP A 63 10.05 -9.17 4.62
CA ASP A 63 10.03 -10.58 5.05
C ASP A 63 8.64 -10.91 5.63
N ASN A 64 8.02 -11.97 5.12
CA ASN A 64 6.70 -12.42 5.57
C ASN A 64 6.76 -13.41 6.74
N ARG A 65 7.97 -13.71 7.23
CA ARG A 65 8.33 -14.68 8.27
C ARG A 65 7.75 -16.08 8.07
N SER A 66 7.51 -16.40 6.81
CA SER A 66 6.97 -17.67 6.32
C SER A 66 7.89 -18.28 5.24
N GLY A 67 9.15 -17.84 5.18
CA GLY A 67 10.15 -18.31 4.21
C GLY A 67 10.17 -17.53 2.88
N GLY A 68 9.58 -16.34 2.82
CA GLY A 68 9.61 -15.50 1.61
C GLY A 68 9.39 -14.02 1.91
N THR A 69 9.08 -13.26 0.87
CA THR A 69 8.79 -11.82 0.97
C THR A 69 7.35 -11.52 0.58
N SER A 70 6.86 -10.37 1.02
CA SER A 70 5.59 -9.77 0.61
C SER A 70 5.86 -8.38 0.05
N ARG A 71 5.18 -8.04 -1.06
CA ARG A 71 5.22 -6.70 -1.64
C ARG A 71 4.17 -5.83 -0.94
N VAL A 72 4.60 -4.71 -0.39
CA VAL A 72 3.72 -3.75 0.30
C VAL A 72 4.00 -2.33 -0.20
N PRO A 73 3.02 -1.41 -0.14
CA PRO A 73 3.27 0.00 -0.37
C PRO A 73 4.36 0.54 0.56
N ALA A 74 5.32 1.26 -0.01
CA ALA A 74 6.26 2.07 0.74
C ALA A 74 5.54 3.29 1.35
N PRO A 75 6.17 3.99 2.32
CA PRO A 75 5.60 5.23 2.83
C PRO A 75 5.26 6.21 1.69
N PRO A 76 4.07 6.83 1.71
CA PRO A 76 3.60 7.64 0.58
C PRO A 76 4.33 8.98 0.42
N CYS A 77 5.11 9.39 1.42
CA CYS A 77 5.79 10.68 1.46
C CYS A 77 7.30 10.49 1.61
N ILE A 78 8.06 11.26 0.84
CA ILE A 78 9.52 11.37 0.97
C ILE A 78 9.84 12.65 1.73
N PHE A 79 10.67 12.55 2.76
CA PHE A 79 11.07 13.69 3.58
C PHE A 79 12.52 14.06 3.28
N GLY A 80 12.78 15.31 2.89
CA GLY A 80 14.12 15.75 2.47
C GLY A 80 15.17 15.86 3.59
N GLN A 81 14.76 15.78 4.86
CA GLN A 81 15.63 15.92 6.03
C GLN A 81 15.42 14.81 7.07
N CYS A 82 14.73 13.73 6.69
CA CYS A 82 14.44 12.62 7.58
C CYS A 82 14.38 11.33 6.78
N GLU A 83 15.14 10.33 7.20
CA GLU A 83 15.01 8.97 6.71
C GLU A 83 13.89 8.28 7.50
N LEU A 84 12.96 7.68 6.78
CA LEU A 84 11.92 6.85 7.38
C LEU A 84 12.52 5.47 7.69
N PRO A 85 12.11 4.83 8.80
CA PRO A 85 12.58 3.49 9.11
C PRO A 85 12.13 2.49 8.05
N ASP A 86 12.96 1.48 7.83
CA ASP A 86 12.60 0.31 7.04
C ASP A 86 11.39 -0.41 7.64
N ALA A 87 10.79 -1.29 6.84
CA ALA A 87 9.75 -2.16 7.37
C ALA A 87 10.36 -3.06 8.44
N GLY A 88 9.87 -2.95 9.67
CA GLY A 88 10.10 -3.98 10.66
C GLY A 88 9.47 -5.30 10.23
N LEU A 89 9.91 -6.38 10.88
CA LEU A 89 9.30 -7.69 10.74
C LEU A 89 7.83 -7.66 11.18
N PRO A 90 6.90 -8.29 10.43
CA PRO A 90 5.51 -8.41 10.88
C PRO A 90 5.48 -9.22 12.18
N PRO A 91 4.94 -8.66 13.28
CA PRO A 91 4.92 -9.35 14.55
C PRO A 91 3.88 -10.47 14.53
N PHE A 92 4.23 -11.58 15.16
CA PHE A 92 3.23 -12.58 15.50
C PHE A 92 2.35 -12.11 16.67
N GLN A 93 1.22 -12.78 16.85
CA GLN A 93 0.26 -12.42 17.89
C GLN A 93 0.90 -12.56 19.29
N GLY A 94 1.16 -11.42 19.93
CA GLY A 94 1.69 -11.36 21.29
C GLY A 94 3.20 -11.63 21.40
N GLU A 95 3.94 -11.55 20.30
CA GLU A 95 5.39 -11.75 20.26
C GLU A 95 6.14 -10.83 21.25
N HIS A 96 5.76 -9.56 21.32
CA HIS A 96 6.41 -8.57 22.18
C HIS A 96 5.79 -8.44 23.59
N ASN A 97 4.80 -9.27 23.95
CA ASN A 97 4.07 -9.10 25.21
C ASN A 97 4.97 -9.29 26.44
N SER A 98 5.82 -10.32 26.43
CA SER A 98 6.72 -10.58 27.57
C SER A 98 7.76 -9.47 27.73
N GLU A 99 8.31 -8.99 26.61
CA GLU A 99 9.29 -7.90 26.55
C GLU A 99 8.68 -6.61 27.12
N LEU A 100 7.56 -6.16 26.55
CA LEU A 100 6.91 -4.91 26.96
C LEU A 100 6.41 -4.94 28.42
N LEU A 101 5.86 -6.07 28.90
CA LEU A 101 5.42 -6.16 30.29
C LEU A 101 6.59 -6.15 31.27
N THR A 102 7.73 -6.73 30.88
CA THR A 102 8.96 -6.64 31.68
C THR A 102 9.48 -5.20 31.73
N GLU A 103 9.47 -4.48 30.60
CA GLU A 103 9.84 -3.06 30.55
C GLU A 103 8.92 -2.17 31.41
N LEU A 104 7.65 -2.55 31.51
CA LEU A 104 6.67 -1.88 32.39
C LEU A 104 6.82 -2.27 33.87
N GLY A 105 7.76 -3.16 34.20
CA GLY A 105 8.14 -3.51 35.57
C GLY A 105 7.38 -4.68 36.19
N LEU A 106 6.68 -5.50 35.40
CA LEU A 106 6.05 -6.72 35.90
C LEU A 106 7.10 -7.80 36.15
N ALA A 107 6.93 -8.54 37.25
CA ALA A 107 7.74 -9.72 37.51
C ALA A 107 7.36 -10.87 36.56
N ALA A 108 8.30 -11.79 36.34
CA ALA A 108 8.10 -12.94 35.44
C ALA A 108 6.87 -13.78 35.83
N GLU A 109 6.61 -13.93 37.13
CA GLU A 109 5.46 -14.68 37.65
C GLU A 109 4.13 -13.98 37.35
N GLU A 110 4.11 -12.65 37.37
CA GLU A 110 2.93 -11.84 37.06
C GLU A 110 2.56 -11.91 35.57
N ILE A 111 3.57 -12.11 34.70
CA ILE A 111 3.40 -12.32 33.26
C ILE A 111 3.03 -13.78 32.95
N ALA A 112 3.66 -14.74 33.62
CA ALA A 112 3.40 -16.18 33.41
C ALA A 112 1.96 -16.57 33.79
N ARG A 113 1.44 -16.05 34.91
CA ARG A 113 0.09 -16.37 35.39
C ARG A 113 -1.02 -16.15 34.34
N PRO A 114 -1.14 -14.98 33.67
CA PRO A 114 -2.11 -14.79 32.60
C PRO A 114 -1.75 -15.53 31.30
N GLN A 115 -0.49 -15.87 31.02
CA GLN A 115 -0.13 -16.72 29.88
C GLN A 115 -0.66 -18.15 30.07
N ASP A 116 -0.43 -18.74 31.25
CA ASP A 116 -0.90 -20.07 31.62
C ASP A 116 -2.44 -20.15 31.63
N ALA A 117 -3.09 -19.09 32.13
CA ALA A 117 -4.54 -18.94 32.09
C ALA A 117 -5.10 -18.64 30.68
N ARG A 118 -4.23 -18.51 29.66
CA ARG A 118 -4.56 -18.15 28.28
C ARG A 118 -5.29 -16.80 28.13
N ILE A 119 -5.05 -15.90 29.07
CA ILE A 119 -5.50 -14.51 29.03
C ILE A 119 -4.50 -13.67 28.22
N LEU A 120 -3.19 -13.92 28.41
CA LEU A 120 -2.11 -13.30 27.65
C LEU A 120 -1.62 -14.27 26.55
N VAL A 121 -1.50 -13.78 25.32
CA VAL A 121 -1.03 -14.57 24.17
C VAL A 121 0.44 -14.28 23.91
N SER A 122 1.22 -15.31 23.59
CA SER A 122 2.62 -15.18 23.13
C SER A 122 2.90 -16.26 22.09
N ARG A 123 2.39 -16.08 20.87
CA ARG A 123 2.51 -17.06 19.78
C ARG A 123 3.69 -16.68 18.89
N THR A 124 4.84 -17.29 19.11
CA THR A 124 5.96 -17.22 18.17
C THR A 124 6.20 -18.63 17.63
N PRO A 125 6.08 -18.87 16.32
CA PRO A 125 6.41 -20.18 15.74
C PRO A 125 7.86 -20.55 16.05
N GLU A 126 8.12 -21.83 16.31
CA GLU A 126 9.50 -22.33 16.30
C GLU A 126 10.05 -22.12 14.89
N ARG A 127 11.22 -21.48 14.78
CA ARG A 127 11.89 -21.30 13.49
C ARG A 127 12.14 -22.68 12.88
N SER A 128 11.44 -23.00 11.79
CA SER A 128 11.87 -24.07 10.90
C SER A 128 13.10 -23.55 10.15
N ASP A 129 14.28 -24.07 10.50
CA ASP A 129 15.54 -23.85 9.78
C ASP A 129 15.47 -24.33 8.33
#